data_AF-A0A8S0UK93-F1
#
_entry.id   AF-A0A8S0UK93-F1
#
_cell.length_a   1.000
_cell.length_b   1.000
_cell.length_c   1.000
_cell.angle_alpha   90.00
_cell.angle_beta   90.00
_cell.angle_gamma   90.00
#
_symmetry.space_group_name_H-M   'P 1'
#
loop_
_entity.id
_entity.type
_entity.pdbx_description
1 polymer ?
#
loop_
_entity_poly.entity_id
_entity_poly.type
_entity_poly.pdbx_seq_one_letter_code
_entity_poly.pdbx_strand_id
1 'polypeptide(L)'
;MGTRSIHTLSYVNFLKSLVVRVEDVRELREKKIIFSNLETDEQVLKVIKEIDTGGVHSAPFIDGEVKKKIEDHCSSKARTWVAEFIHTYFRSPWTLIALITAIFLLCLTVIQTYYAMHPASPAPSHSPR
;
A
#
# COMPACT_ATOMS: atom_id res chain seq x y z
N MET A 1 2.45 -5.43 42.38
CA MET A 1 2.29 -4.27 41.48
C MET A 1 3.38 -4.34 40.42
N GLY A 2 3.18 -4.68 39.15
CA GLY A 2 1.98 -4.95 38.37
C GLY A 2 2.39 -5.01 36.89
N THR A 3 3.26 -5.96 36.51
CA THR A 3 3.81 -6.13 35.15
C THR A 3 2.74 -6.21 34.06
N ARG A 4 1.54 -6.67 34.40
CA ARG A 4 0.36 -6.73 33.52
C ARG A 4 -0.10 -5.38 32.95
N SER A 5 0.10 -4.28 33.69
CA SER A 5 -0.31 -2.94 33.21
C SER A 5 0.58 -2.47 32.06
N ILE A 6 1.88 -2.79 32.11
CA ILE A 6 2.89 -2.31 31.15
C ILE A 6 2.64 -2.87 29.75
N HIS A 7 2.28 -4.15 29.64
CA HIS A 7 1.97 -4.78 28.35
C HIS A 7 0.72 -4.20 27.69
N THR A 8 -0.36 -4.00 28.47
CA THR A 8 -1.59 -3.36 27.98
C THR A 8 -1.32 -1.93 27.53
N LEU A 9 -0.48 -1.22 28.27
CA LEU A 9 -0.13 0.18 28.00
C LEU A 9 0.73 0.34 26.74
N SER A 10 1.71 -0.53 26.55
CA SER A 10 2.51 -0.61 25.32
C SER A 10 1.65 -0.96 24.11
N TYR A 11 0.71 -1.90 24.25
CA TYR A 11 -0.24 -2.20 23.17
C TYR A 11 -1.10 -1.00 22.78
N VAL A 12 -1.63 -0.25 23.75
CA VAL A 12 -2.41 0.98 23.49
C VAL A 12 -1.55 2.05 22.83
N ASN A 13 -0.30 2.24 23.25
CA ASN A 13 0.63 3.19 22.63
C ASN A 13 0.97 2.79 21.19
N PHE A 14 1.20 1.50 20.94
CA PHE A 14 1.39 0.97 19.59
C PHE A 14 0.16 1.23 18.72
N LEU A 15 -1.04 0.98 19.25
CA LEU A 15 -2.30 1.25 18.56
C LEU A 15 -2.46 2.75 18.24
N LYS A 16 -2.13 3.63 19.19
CA LYS A 16 -2.07 5.09 18.98
C LYS A 16 -1.10 5.49 17.86
N SER A 17 0.03 4.78 17.71
CA SER A 17 0.98 5.03 16.63
C SER A 17 0.46 4.56 15.26
N LEU A 18 -0.41 3.56 15.21
CA LEU A 18 -1.02 3.09 13.97
C LEU A 18 -2.21 3.97 13.55
N VAL A 19 -2.92 4.55 14.52
CA VAL A 19 -4.16 5.29 14.31
C VAL A 19 -3.89 6.80 14.35
N VAL A 20 -3.50 7.38 13.21
CA VAL A 20 -3.19 8.80 13.10
C VAL A 20 -4.42 9.58 12.64
N ARG A 21 -5.16 9.04 11.68
CA ARG A 21 -6.36 9.63 11.05
C ARG A 21 -7.54 8.65 11.09
N VAL A 22 -8.70 9.14 10.65
CA VAL A 22 -9.95 8.37 10.60
C VAL A 22 -9.85 7.23 9.59
N GLU A 23 -9.13 7.44 8.48
CA GLU A 23 -8.94 6.42 7.45
C GLU A 23 -8.18 5.21 7.99
N ASP A 24 -7.23 5.42 8.91
CA ASP A 24 -6.46 4.35 9.53
C ASP A 24 -7.36 3.49 10.43
N VAL A 25 -8.30 4.11 11.13
CA VAL A 25 -9.33 3.40 11.91
C VAL A 25 -10.19 2.53 11.00
N ARG A 26 -10.65 3.09 9.88
CA ARG A 26 -11.47 2.38 8.90
C ARG A 26 -10.73 1.16 8.36
N GLU A 27 -9.47 1.32 7.95
CA GLU A 27 -8.66 0.22 7.45
C GLU A 27 -8.46 -0.87 8.50
N LEU A 28 -8.11 -0.49 9.74
CA LEU A 28 -7.93 -1.45 10.83
C LEU A 28 -9.23 -2.17 11.20
N ARG A 29 -10.39 -1.51 11.08
CA ARG A 29 -11.71 -2.12 11.27
C ARG A 29 -12.05 -3.11 10.15
N GLU A 30 -11.82 -2.73 8.89
CA GLU A 30 -12.01 -3.61 7.72
C GLU A 30 -11.15 -4.87 7.82
N LYS A 31 -9.91 -4.73 8.31
CA LYS A 31 -9.00 -5.86 8.58
C LYS A 31 -9.32 -6.63 9.87
N LYS A 32 -10.38 -6.24 10.59
CA LYS A 32 -10.83 -6.85 11.87
C LYS A 32 -9.73 -6.86 12.95
N ILE A 33 -8.90 -5.81 12.96
CA ILE A 33 -7.85 -5.60 13.97
C ILE A 33 -8.43 -4.81 15.14
N ILE A 34 -9.30 -3.83 14.86
CA ILE A 34 -10.04 -3.08 15.88
C ILE A 34 -11.52 -3.46 15.80
N PHE A 35 -12.09 -3.82 16.95
CA PHE A 35 -13.52 -4.04 17.12
C PHE A 35 -14.09 -2.93 17.99
N SER A 36 -14.99 -2.14 17.41
CA SER A 36 -15.61 -1.02 18.11
C SER A 36 -17.12 -1.08 17.94
N ASN A 37 -17.84 -0.97 19.05
CA ASN A 37 -19.30 -0.82 19.08
C ASN A 37 -19.74 0.64 18.82
N LEU A 38 -18.78 1.53 18.56
CA LEU A 38 -19.04 2.94 18.25
C LEU A 38 -19.49 3.10 16.81
N GLU A 39 -20.43 4.02 16.62
CA GLU A 39 -21.18 4.24 15.38
C GLU A 39 -20.30 4.80 14.27
N THR A 40 -19.31 5.65 14.61
CA THR A 40 -18.43 6.27 13.61
C THR A 40 -16.94 6.08 13.91
N ASP A 41 -16.12 6.09 12.86
CA ASP A 41 -14.68 5.91 12.97
C ASP A 41 -13.99 7.12 13.64
N GLU A 42 -14.59 8.30 13.57
CA GLU A 42 -14.15 9.51 14.29
C GLU A 42 -14.28 9.35 15.80
N GLN A 43 -15.37 8.72 16.26
CA GLN A 43 -15.57 8.44 17.69
C GLN A 43 -14.52 7.46 18.19
N VAL A 44 -14.22 6.43 17.40
CA VAL A 44 -13.16 5.45 17.71
C VAL A 44 -11.79 6.12 17.75
N LEU A 45 -11.46 6.95 16.77
CA LEU A 45 -10.22 7.73 16.72
C LEU A 45 -10.07 8.59 17.98
N LYS A 46 -11.15 9.27 18.38
CA LYS A 46 -11.16 10.14 19.55
C LYS A 46 -10.89 9.36 20.83
N VAL A 47 -11.61 8.26 21.05
CA VAL A 47 -11.40 7.40 22.23
C VAL A 47 -9.97 6.88 22.28
N ILE A 48 -9.45 6.34 21.17
CA ILE A 48 -8.07 5.82 21.12
C ILE A 48 -7.05 6.90 21.48
N LYS A 49 -7.23 8.13 20.97
CA LYS A 49 -6.33 9.26 21.28
C LYS A 49 -6.45 9.73 22.73
N GLU A 50 -7.67 9.76 23.28
CA GLU A 50 -7.98 10.23 24.63
C GLU A 50 -7.58 9.26 25.75
N ILE A 51 -7.33 7.97 25.45
CA ILE A 51 -6.86 7.03 26.48
C ILE A 51 -5.55 7.53 27.08
N ASP A 52 -5.60 7.95 28.34
CA ASP A 52 -4.42 8.38 29.07
C ASP A 52 -3.53 7.18 29.36
N THR A 53 -2.33 7.20 28.76
CA THR A 53 -1.32 6.17 28.99
C THR A 53 -0.33 6.55 30.11
N GLY A 54 -0.68 7.54 30.93
CA GLY A 54 0.01 7.87 32.19
C GLY A 54 1.44 8.34 31.98
N GLY A 55 1.74 8.92 30.82
CA GLY A 55 3.09 9.35 30.46
C GLY A 55 4.10 8.20 30.33
N VAL A 56 3.65 6.94 30.31
CA VAL A 56 4.48 5.83 29.83
C VAL A 56 4.63 6.05 28.34
N HIS A 57 5.61 6.87 27.98
CA HIS A 57 6.25 6.82 26.69
C HIS A 57 6.68 5.36 26.55
N SER A 58 5.93 4.63 25.72
CA SER A 58 6.38 3.45 24.97
C SER A 58 7.78 3.06 25.39
N ALA A 59 7.92 2.09 26.31
CA ALA A 59 9.24 1.61 26.68
C ALA A 59 9.94 1.29 25.35
N PRO A 60 10.99 2.05 24.95
CA PRO A 60 11.43 2.09 23.54
C PRO A 60 11.84 0.70 23.04
N PHE A 61 12.14 -0.19 23.98
CA PHE A 61 12.42 -1.60 23.74
C PHE A 61 11.21 -2.42 23.24
N ILE A 62 10.03 -2.29 23.84
CA ILE A 62 8.86 -3.14 23.51
C ILE A 62 8.24 -2.71 22.19
N ASP A 63 8.01 -1.40 22.02
CA ASP A 63 7.42 -0.86 20.80
C ASP A 63 8.38 -0.99 19.61
N GLY A 64 9.69 -0.84 19.85
CA GLY A 64 10.73 -1.02 18.84
C GLY A 64 10.86 -2.46 18.36
N GLU A 65 10.84 -3.44 19.27
CA GLU A 65 10.94 -4.86 18.91
C GLU A 65 9.72 -5.34 18.13
N VAL A 66 8.51 -4.96 18.56
CA VAL A 66 7.26 -5.32 17.87
C VAL A 66 7.22 -4.69 16.48
N LYS A 67 7.56 -3.40 16.36
CA LYS A 67 7.61 -2.71 15.07
C LYS A 67 8.63 -3.36 14.13
N LYS A 68 9.83 -3.64 14.64
CA LYS A 68 10.89 -4.29 13.86
C LYS A 68 10.48 -5.68 13.39
N LYS A 69 9.83 -6.47 14.25
CA LYS A 69 9.35 -7.81 13.90
C LYS A 69 8.25 -7.78 12.83
N ILE A 70 7.36 -6.79 12.89
CA ILE A 70 6.34 -6.57 11.85
C ILE A 70 6.99 -6.16 10.54
N GLU A 71 7.96 -5.24 10.58
CA GLU A 71 8.71 -4.79 9.42
C GLU A 71 9.49 -5.94 8.77
N ASP A 72 10.23 -6.72 9.55
CA ASP A 72 10.97 -7.90 9.09
C ASP A 72 10.03 -8.94 8.47
N HIS A 73 8.86 -9.17 9.08
CA HIS A 73 7.88 -10.13 8.56
C HIS A 73 7.21 -9.64 7.27
N CYS A 74 6.84 -8.37 7.21
CA CYS A 74 6.24 -7.76 6.02
C CYS A 74 7.25 -7.71 4.86
N SER A 75 8.47 -7.27 5.14
CA SER A 75 9.60 -7.26 4.21
C SER A 75 9.92 -8.67 3.73
N SER A 76 9.96 -9.67 4.61
CA SER A 76 10.17 -11.07 4.24
C SER A 76 9.08 -11.56 3.30
N LYS A 77 7.80 -11.37 3.64
CA LYS A 77 6.68 -11.75 2.76
C LYS A 77 6.70 -11.04 1.42
N ALA A 78 6.95 -9.73 1.40
CA ALA A 78 7.06 -8.96 0.18
C ALA A 78 8.23 -9.45 -0.68
N ARG A 79 9.39 -9.73 -0.06
CA ARG A 79 10.55 -10.32 -0.72
C ARG A 79 10.25 -11.72 -1.26
N THR A 80 9.49 -12.55 -0.55
CA THR A 80 9.05 -13.87 -1.04
C THR A 80 8.13 -13.72 -2.25
N TRP A 81 7.12 -12.85 -2.20
CA TRP A 81 6.25 -12.57 -3.33
C TRP A 81 7.01 -12.07 -4.56
N VAL A 82 7.94 -11.13 -4.35
CA VAL A 82 8.83 -10.63 -5.41
C VAL A 82 9.73 -11.75 -5.93
N ALA A 83 10.27 -12.61 -5.07
CA ALA A 83 11.10 -13.73 -5.47
C ALA A 83 10.30 -14.79 -6.25
N GLU A 84 9.07 -15.10 -5.85
CA GLU A 84 8.17 -16.02 -6.56
C GLU A 84 7.74 -15.44 -7.91
N PHE A 85 7.44 -14.14 -7.96
CA PHE A 85 7.16 -13.45 -9.21
C PHE A 85 8.38 -13.50 -10.12
N ILE A 86 9.55 -13.10 -9.65
CA ILE A 86 10.78 -13.20 -10.45
C ILE A 86 11.02 -14.64 -10.89
N HIS A 87 10.92 -15.62 -9.98
CA HIS A 87 11.15 -17.02 -10.31
C HIS A 87 10.15 -17.58 -11.34
N THR A 88 8.87 -17.22 -11.25
CA THR A 88 7.83 -17.69 -12.18
C THR A 88 7.91 -17.02 -13.53
N TYR A 89 8.18 -15.70 -13.57
CA TYR A 89 8.20 -14.91 -14.79
C TYR A 89 9.57 -14.94 -15.50
N PHE A 90 10.70 -15.03 -14.77
CA PHE A 90 12.05 -15.13 -15.35
C PHE A 90 12.47 -16.55 -15.72
N ARG A 91 11.76 -17.60 -15.29
CA ARG A 91 12.02 -18.97 -15.76
C ARG A 91 11.59 -19.19 -17.22
N SER A 92 10.64 -18.40 -17.72
CA SER A 92 10.27 -18.34 -19.15
C SER A 92 10.53 -16.94 -19.69
N PRO A 93 11.79 -16.59 -20.00
CA PRO A 93 12.12 -15.28 -20.59
C PRO A 93 11.28 -14.98 -21.85
N TRP A 94 10.87 -16.03 -22.55
CA TRP A 94 9.96 -15.99 -23.69
C TRP A 94 8.58 -15.40 -23.38
N THR A 95 8.00 -15.75 -22.24
CA THR A 95 6.67 -15.23 -21.85
C THR A 95 6.75 -13.74 -21.51
N LEU A 96 7.85 -13.30 -20.89
CA LEU A 96 8.09 -11.89 -20.59
C LEU A 96 8.29 -11.07 -21.87
N ILE A 97 9.08 -11.57 -22.83
CA ILE A 97 9.24 -10.93 -24.14
C ILE A 97 7.89 -10.86 -24.86
N ALA A 98 7.12 -11.95 -24.90
CA ALA A 98 5.79 -11.96 -25.52
C ALA A 98 4.83 -10.94 -24.88
N LEU A 99 4.85 -10.80 -23.56
CA LEU A 99 4.04 -9.81 -22.86
C LEU A 99 4.48 -8.38 -23.20
N ILE A 100 5.78 -8.09 -23.21
CA ILE A 100 6.31 -6.77 -23.59
C ILE A 100 5.96 -6.45 -25.04
N THR A 101 6.13 -7.41 -25.95
CA THR A 101 5.75 -7.27 -27.35
C THR A 101 4.26 -7.00 -27.49
N ALA A 102 3.40 -7.71 -26.76
CA ALA A 102 1.95 -7.48 -26.79
C ALA A 102 1.58 -6.08 -26.31
N ILE A 103 2.19 -5.60 -25.21
CA ILE A 103 1.98 -4.23 -24.70
C ILE A 103 2.46 -3.20 -25.72
N PHE A 104 3.64 -3.41 -26.31
CA PHE A 104 4.20 -2.51 -27.32
C PHE A 104 3.30 -2.42 -28.56
N LEU A 105 2.82 -3.56 -29.08
CA LEU A 105 1.86 -3.60 -30.17
C LEU A 105 0.56 -2.87 -29.80
N LEU A 106 0.03 -3.11 -28.60
CA LEU A 106 -1.18 -2.44 -28.13
C LEU A 106 -1.01 -0.91 -28.10
N CYS A 107 0.11 -0.41 -27.58
CA CYS A 107 0.43 1.01 -27.59
C CYS A 107 0.52 1.57 -29.02
N LEU A 108 1.19 0.86 -29.93
CA LEU A 108 1.25 1.25 -31.33
C LEU A 108 -0.14 1.30 -31.98
N THR A 109 -1.00 0.32 -31.71
CA THR A 109 -2.37 0.30 -32.23
C THR A 109 -3.17 1.50 -31.74
N VAL A 110 -3.04 1.88 -30.47
CA VAL A 110 -3.70 3.08 -29.93
C VAL A 110 -3.20 4.34 -30.64
N ILE A 111 -1.89 4.49 -30.81
CA ILE A 111 -1.27 5.64 -31.48
C ILE A 111 -1.71 5.70 -32.96
N GLN A 112 -1.66 4.57 -33.68
CA GLN A 112 -2.11 4.47 -35.06
C GLN A 112 -3.58 4.83 -35.21
N THR A 113 -4.44 4.33 -34.32
CA THR A 113 -5.88 4.64 -34.32
C THR A 113 -6.11 6.13 -34.07
N TYR A 114 -5.35 6.71 -33.14
CA TYR A 114 -5.42 8.14 -32.84
C TYR A 114 -5.05 9.01 -34.06
N TYR A 115 -3.93 8.72 -34.73
CA TYR A 115 -3.52 9.45 -35.93
C TYR A 115 -4.41 9.18 -37.14
N ALA A 116 -4.99 7.98 -37.26
CA ALA A 116 -5.95 7.65 -38.30
C ALA A 116 -7.27 8.44 -38.13
N MET A 117 -7.70 8.67 -36.88
CA MET A 117 -8.88 9.49 -36.58
C MET A 117 -8.60 11.00 -36.67
N HIS A 118 -7.35 11.44 -36.49
CA HIS A 118 -6.91 12.82 -36.66
C HIS A 118 -5.86 12.95 -37.77
N PRO A 119 -6.24 12.79 -39.05
CA PRO A 119 -5.30 12.99 -40.16
C PRO A 119 -4.85 14.45 -40.21
N ALA A 120 -3.52 14.67 -40.25
CA ALA A 120 -2.97 15.98 -40.52
C ALA A 120 -3.35 16.40 -41.95
N SER A 121 -4.02 17.55 -42.07
CA SER A 121 -4.48 18.11 -43.35
C SER A 121 -3.33 18.20 -44.37
N PRO A 122 -3.48 17.71 -45.60
CA PRO A 122 -2.42 17.82 -46.60
C PRO A 122 -2.21 19.28 -47.02
N ALA A 123 -0.93 19.69 -47.04
CA ALA A 123 -0.49 21.02 -47.48
C ALA A 123 -0.81 21.25 -48.98
N PRO A 124 -1.00 22.51 -49.43
CA PRO A 124 -1.56 22.80 -50.74
C PRO A 124 -0.59 22.46 -51.88
N SER A 125 -1.13 21.79 -52.90
CA SER A 125 -0.42 21.42 -54.12
C SER A 125 0.02 22.66 -54.91
N HIS A 126 1.32 22.82 -55.13
CA HIS A 126 1.82 23.71 -56.18
C HIS A 126 2.15 22.89 -57.43
N SER A 127 1.43 23.24 -58.50
CA SER A 127 1.52 22.72 -59.86
C SER A 127 2.90 22.95 -60.47
N PRO A 128 3.45 22.01 -61.27
CA PRO A 128 4.65 22.26 -62.05
C PRO A 128 4.30 23.07 -63.31
N ARG A 129 5.23 23.93 -63.74
CA ARG A 129 5.31 24.46 -65.10
C ARG A 129 6.64 23.99 -65.69
#